data_AF-A0A060WKU4-F1
#
_entry.id   AF-A0A060WKU4-F1
#
_cell.length_a   1.000
_cell.length_b   1.000
_cell.length_c   1.000
_cell.angle_alpha   90.00
_cell.angle_beta   90.00
_cell.angle_gamma   90.00
#
_symmetry.space_group_name_H-M   'P 1'
#
loop_
_entity.id
_entity.type
_entity.pdbx_description
1 polymer ?
#
loop_
_entity_poly.entity_id
_entity_poly.type
_entity_poly.pdbx_seq_one_letter_code
_entity_poly.pdbx_strand_id
1 'polypeptide(L)'
;MKEAQAVCQRFRKKTTFSNRNSTEEELHAEVCYAECLLQRAALTFLQDENMVSFIKGGIKVRNSYQTYKELHTVLQSSSYVHGDNHGHFEGGVKLGVGSFNLMISMLPTRTLRLLEFVGFSGNKEFGLQQLTEGAAGQTFRSFLCNMLLLCYHTFMSFILGTGEADVEDAEKLLQPYLKRYPKVSENIVACTLSIQNIKNTYSFHDID
;
A
#
# COMPACT_ATOMS: atom_id res chain seq x y z
N MET A 1 13.53 -1.42 -15.22
CA MET A 1 12.69 -0.31 -14.72
C MET A 1 12.61 0.90 -15.66
N LYS A 2 13.71 1.43 -16.20
CA LYS A 2 13.66 2.60 -17.11
C LYS A 2 12.81 2.35 -18.37
N GLU A 3 12.97 1.18 -18.98
CA GLU A 3 12.20 0.78 -20.18
C GLU A 3 10.71 0.62 -19.88
N ALA A 4 10.34 -0.08 -18.80
CA ALA A 4 8.95 -0.21 -18.36
C ALA A 4 8.29 1.16 -18.13
N GLN A 5 8.98 2.09 -17.49
CA GLN A 5 8.47 3.46 -17.32
C GLN A 5 8.33 4.19 -18.66
N ALA A 6 9.25 4.00 -19.60
CA ALA A 6 9.17 4.61 -20.92
C ALA A 6 7.97 4.08 -21.72
N VAL A 7 7.64 2.79 -21.59
CA VAL A 7 6.42 2.20 -22.14
C VAL A 7 5.19 2.88 -21.53
N CYS A 8 5.09 2.92 -20.20
CA CYS A 8 3.96 3.57 -19.53
C CYS A 8 3.82 5.05 -19.93
N GLN A 9 4.94 5.76 -20.14
CA GLN A 9 4.95 7.15 -20.60
C GLN A 9 4.39 7.35 -22.01
N ARG A 10 4.46 6.35 -22.88
CA ARG A 10 3.90 6.41 -24.24
C ARG A 10 2.39 6.22 -24.25
N PHE A 11 1.89 5.33 -23.39
CA PHE A 11 0.48 4.99 -23.30
C PHE A 11 -0.31 5.91 -22.37
N ARG A 12 0.34 6.55 -21.40
CA ARG A 12 -0.33 7.51 -20.52
C ARG A 12 -0.57 8.84 -21.22
N LYS A 13 -1.66 9.50 -20.86
CA LYS A 13 -1.92 10.89 -21.23
C LYS A 13 -1.36 11.79 -20.13
N LYS A 14 -0.28 12.54 -20.39
CA LYS A 14 0.24 13.55 -19.45
C LYS A 14 -0.85 14.62 -19.23
N THR A 15 -1.68 14.43 -18.23
CA THR A 15 -2.84 15.29 -17.98
C THR A 15 -2.55 16.18 -16.79
N THR A 16 -2.23 17.44 -17.09
CA THR A 16 -2.57 18.54 -16.20
C THR A 16 -4.10 18.68 -16.24
N PHE A 17 -4.77 18.42 -15.12
CA PHE A 17 -6.18 18.75 -14.84
C PHE A 17 -7.27 18.14 -15.78
N SER A 18 -8.08 17.25 -15.19
CA SER A 18 -9.54 17.20 -15.44
C SER A 18 -10.05 16.86 -16.85
N ASN A 19 -9.40 15.98 -17.62
CA ASN A 19 -10.01 15.52 -18.87
C ASN A 19 -10.82 14.23 -18.64
N ARG A 20 -12.16 14.34 -18.72
CA ARG A 20 -13.16 13.31 -18.39
C ARG A 20 -13.26 12.14 -19.39
N ASN A 21 -12.30 12.03 -20.31
CA ASN A 21 -12.34 11.09 -21.45
C ASN A 21 -11.06 10.24 -21.52
N SER A 22 -10.50 9.84 -20.38
CA SER A 22 -9.37 8.90 -20.36
C SER A 22 -9.89 7.49 -20.57
N THR A 23 -9.27 6.75 -21.48
CA THR A 23 -9.54 5.33 -21.69
C THR A 23 -9.02 4.50 -20.51
N GLU A 24 -9.58 3.31 -20.33
CA GLU A 24 -9.15 2.39 -19.30
C GLU A 24 -7.67 1.99 -19.42
N GLU A 25 -7.17 1.82 -20.65
CA GLU A 25 -5.77 1.52 -20.91
C GLU A 25 -4.85 2.68 -20.50
N GLU A 26 -5.23 3.92 -20.77
CA GLU A 26 -4.50 5.12 -20.35
C GLU A 26 -4.45 5.22 -18.82
N LEU A 27 -5.57 4.93 -18.13
CA LEU A 27 -5.66 4.93 -16.67
C LEU A 27 -4.82 3.80 -16.04
N HIS A 28 -4.84 2.61 -16.63
CA HIS A 28 -3.98 1.51 -16.19
C HIS A 28 -2.49 1.81 -16.43
N ALA A 29 -2.15 2.50 -17.52
CA ALA A 29 -0.79 2.97 -17.77
C ALA A 29 -0.32 4.01 -16.73
N GLU A 30 -1.22 4.88 -16.24
CA GLU A 30 -0.95 5.80 -15.14
C GLU A 30 -0.65 5.06 -13.82
N VAL A 31 -1.44 4.02 -13.50
CA VAL A 31 -1.15 3.13 -12.35
C VAL A 31 0.24 2.51 -12.49
N CYS A 32 0.52 1.86 -13.63
CA CYS A 32 1.82 1.22 -13.87
C CYS A 32 2.98 2.23 -13.80
N TYR A 33 2.77 3.47 -14.25
CA TYR A 33 3.74 4.54 -14.12
C TYR A 33 4.01 4.90 -12.67
N ALA A 34 2.97 5.01 -11.84
CA ALA A 34 3.10 5.30 -10.41
C ALA A 34 3.83 4.18 -9.65
N GLU A 35 3.58 2.92 -10.00
CA GLU A 35 4.33 1.76 -9.47
C GLU A 35 5.81 1.81 -9.89
N CYS A 36 6.09 2.11 -11.16
CA CYS A 36 7.45 2.28 -11.65
C CYS A 36 8.20 3.40 -10.89
N LEU A 37 7.52 4.48 -10.53
CA LEU A 37 8.13 5.55 -9.72
C LEU A 37 8.56 5.05 -8.34
N LEU A 38 7.74 4.23 -7.67
CA LEU A 38 8.07 3.65 -6.37
C LEU A 38 9.26 2.69 -6.47
N GLN A 39 9.25 1.79 -7.44
CA GLN A 39 10.34 0.84 -7.67
C GLN A 39 11.65 1.59 -7.99
N ARG A 40 11.58 2.68 -8.77
CA ARG A 40 12.74 3.53 -9.02
C ARG A 40 13.18 4.31 -7.79
N ALA A 41 12.26 4.76 -6.94
CA ALA A 41 12.60 5.41 -5.68
C ALA A 41 13.38 4.46 -4.77
N ALA A 42 12.87 3.22 -4.62
CA ALA A 42 13.55 2.17 -3.87
C ALA A 42 14.97 1.92 -4.40
N LEU A 43 15.13 1.72 -5.71
CA LEU A 43 16.47 1.59 -6.32
C LEU A 43 17.36 2.81 -6.08
N THR A 44 16.79 4.02 -6.10
CA THR A 44 17.56 5.26 -5.85
C THR A 44 18.06 5.30 -4.40
N PHE A 45 17.26 4.85 -3.43
CA PHE A 45 17.67 4.77 -2.03
C PHE A 45 18.72 3.68 -1.77
N LEU A 46 18.72 2.60 -2.57
CA LEU A 46 19.66 1.48 -2.42
C LEU A 46 20.99 1.69 -3.14
N GLN A 47 21.05 2.56 -4.16
CA GLN A 47 22.24 2.70 -5.00
C GLN A 47 23.33 3.57 -4.37
N ASP A 48 22.98 4.73 -3.82
CA ASP A 48 23.95 5.67 -3.25
C ASP A 48 23.38 6.33 -1.99
N GLU A 49 24.15 6.33 -0.90
CA GLU A 49 23.78 6.93 0.39
C GLU A 49 23.93 8.47 0.43
N ASN A 50 24.02 9.12 -0.74
CA ASN A 50 24.20 10.56 -0.80
C ASN A 50 22.86 11.32 -0.72
N MET A 51 22.91 12.53 -0.16
CA MET A 51 21.72 13.37 0.07
C MET A 51 20.94 13.68 -1.21
N VAL A 52 21.63 13.76 -2.36
CA VAL A 52 21.01 14.03 -3.67
C VAL A 52 20.14 12.85 -4.12
N SER A 53 20.61 11.61 -3.95
CA SER A 53 19.85 10.40 -4.24
C SER A 53 18.63 10.29 -3.31
N PHE A 54 18.78 10.63 -2.02
CA PHE A 54 17.66 10.68 -1.09
C PHE A 54 16.56 11.67 -1.56
N ILE A 55 16.94 12.90 -1.92
CA ILE A 55 15.99 13.90 -2.44
C ILE A 55 15.31 13.41 -3.73
N LYS A 56 16.09 12.86 -4.67
CA LYS A 56 15.55 12.32 -5.94
C LYS A 56 14.58 11.15 -5.71
N GLY A 57 14.87 10.28 -4.75
CA GLY A 57 13.99 9.19 -4.34
C GLY A 57 12.69 9.75 -3.74
N GLY A 58 12.80 10.69 -2.79
CA GLY A 58 11.64 11.33 -2.16
C GLY A 58 10.70 12.03 -3.16
N ILE A 59 11.25 12.74 -4.15
CA ILE A 59 10.44 13.36 -5.23
C ILE A 59 9.66 12.30 -6.02
N LYS A 60 10.24 11.12 -6.30
CA LYS A 60 9.54 10.05 -7.02
C LYS A 60 8.40 9.47 -6.18
N VAL A 61 8.62 9.27 -4.88
CA VAL A 61 7.59 8.83 -3.95
C VAL A 61 6.44 9.83 -3.92
N ARG A 62 6.74 11.13 -3.81
CA ARG A 62 5.73 12.20 -3.81
C ARG A 62 4.92 12.22 -5.10
N ASN A 63 5.58 12.10 -6.26
CA ASN A 63 4.88 12.09 -7.54
C ASN A 63 3.97 10.86 -7.68
N SER A 64 4.42 9.68 -7.22
CA SER A 64 3.59 8.48 -7.19
C SER A 64 2.35 8.68 -6.31
N TYR A 65 2.54 9.23 -5.11
CA TYR A 65 1.44 9.53 -4.19
C TYR A 65 0.39 10.48 -4.79
N GLN A 66 0.81 11.57 -5.43
CA GLN A 66 -0.13 12.50 -6.07
C GLN A 66 -0.88 11.84 -7.22
N THR A 67 -0.21 11.04 -8.06
CA THR A 67 -0.87 10.28 -9.12
C THR A 67 -1.93 9.33 -8.57
N TYR A 68 -1.66 8.61 -7.47
CA TYR A 68 -2.68 7.76 -6.86
C TYR A 68 -3.89 8.54 -6.31
N LYS A 69 -3.68 9.73 -5.73
CA LYS A 69 -4.80 10.59 -5.29
C LYS A 69 -5.68 11.03 -6.47
N GLU A 70 -5.07 11.41 -7.58
CA GLU A 70 -5.79 11.79 -8.80
C GLU A 70 -6.56 10.60 -9.37
N LEU A 71 -5.93 9.42 -9.49
CA LEU A 71 -6.58 8.22 -9.99
C LEU A 71 -7.72 7.75 -9.09
N HIS A 72 -7.61 7.91 -7.77
CA HIS A 72 -8.69 7.64 -6.84
C HIS A 72 -9.89 8.56 -7.07
N THR A 73 -9.63 9.85 -7.32
CA THR A 73 -10.68 10.82 -7.66
C THR A 73 -11.38 10.44 -8.96
N VAL A 74 -10.63 9.97 -9.97
CA VAL A 74 -11.20 9.46 -11.23
C VAL A 74 -12.05 8.22 -11.00
N LEU A 75 -11.56 7.26 -10.19
CA LEU A 75 -12.28 6.03 -9.87
C LEU A 75 -13.62 6.30 -9.18
N GLN A 76 -13.70 7.33 -8.34
CA GLN A 76 -14.94 7.76 -7.68
C GLN A 76 -15.85 8.64 -8.55
N SER A 77 -15.39 9.07 -9.72
CA SER A 77 -16.15 9.97 -10.60
C SER A 77 -17.25 9.21 -11.35
N SER A 78 -18.43 9.83 -11.48
CA SER A 78 -19.54 9.29 -12.27
C SER A 78 -19.26 9.23 -13.78
N SER A 79 -18.20 9.90 -14.24
CA SER A 79 -17.75 9.89 -15.64
C SER A 79 -16.93 8.65 -16.00
N TYR A 80 -16.41 7.91 -15.02
CA TYR A 80 -15.64 6.72 -15.30
C TYR A 80 -16.55 5.53 -15.60
N VAL A 81 -16.34 4.90 -16.75
CA VAL A 81 -17.12 3.74 -17.22
C VAL A 81 -16.27 2.50 -17.08
N HIS A 82 -16.83 1.46 -16.46
CA HIS A 82 -16.16 0.18 -16.28
C HIS A 82 -16.07 -0.58 -17.61
N GLY A 83 -14.85 -0.85 -18.05
CA GLY A 83 -14.58 -1.77 -19.16
C GLY A 83 -14.17 -3.16 -18.68
N ASP A 84 -13.80 -4.02 -19.61
CA ASP A 84 -13.40 -5.40 -19.33
C ASP A 84 -12.14 -5.50 -18.45
N ASN A 85 -11.27 -4.48 -18.45
CA ASN A 85 -10.04 -4.45 -17.68
C ASN A 85 -10.16 -3.65 -16.36
N HIS A 86 -11.39 -3.31 -15.96
CA HIS A 86 -11.65 -2.45 -14.80
C HIS A 86 -10.98 -2.96 -13.52
N GLY A 87 -11.03 -4.28 -13.29
CA GLY A 87 -10.43 -4.89 -12.10
C GLY A 87 -8.92 -4.65 -11.98
N HIS A 88 -8.19 -4.49 -13.09
CA HIS A 88 -6.75 -4.20 -13.05
C HIS A 88 -6.46 -2.75 -12.68
N PHE A 89 -7.28 -1.81 -13.15
CA PHE A 89 -7.20 -0.40 -12.79
C PHE A 89 -7.64 -0.18 -11.34
N GLU A 90 -8.86 -0.62 -10.99
CA GLU A 90 -9.43 -0.47 -9.65
C GLU A 90 -8.53 -1.12 -8.59
N GLY A 91 -8.12 -2.36 -8.81
CA GLY A 91 -7.23 -3.08 -7.90
C GLY A 91 -5.90 -2.36 -7.70
N GLY A 92 -5.37 -1.70 -8.73
CA GLY A 92 -4.14 -0.91 -8.61
C GLY A 92 -4.30 0.41 -7.89
N VAL A 93 -5.41 1.12 -8.11
CA VAL A 93 -5.74 2.32 -7.35
C VAL A 93 -5.91 1.96 -5.87
N LYS A 94 -6.69 0.91 -5.56
CA LYS A 94 -6.91 0.43 -4.19
C LYS A 94 -5.61 0.00 -3.51
N LEU A 95 -4.75 -0.74 -4.21
CA LEU A 95 -3.43 -1.11 -3.72
C LEU A 95 -2.59 0.12 -3.38
N GLY A 96 -2.43 1.06 -4.30
CA GLY A 96 -1.59 2.25 -4.10
C GLY A 96 -2.12 3.19 -3.01
N VAL A 97 -3.39 3.56 -3.09
CA VAL A 97 -4.05 4.45 -2.11
C VAL A 97 -4.03 3.83 -0.72
N GLY A 98 -4.38 2.54 -0.64
CA GLY A 98 -4.39 1.79 0.61
C GLY A 98 -3.01 1.70 1.24
N SER A 99 -2.00 1.35 0.43
CA SER A 99 -0.60 1.26 0.87
C SER A 99 -0.07 2.60 1.39
N PHE A 100 -0.27 3.70 0.65
CA PHE A 100 0.22 5.00 1.07
C PHE A 100 -0.45 5.46 2.36
N ASN A 101 -1.78 5.38 2.45
CA ASN A 101 -2.51 5.80 3.63
C ASN A 101 -2.09 5.02 4.88
N LEU A 102 -1.98 3.70 4.74
CA LEU A 102 -1.55 2.83 5.83
C LEU A 102 -0.10 3.13 6.23
N MET A 103 0.85 3.09 5.30
CA MET A 103 2.27 3.29 5.60
C MET A 103 2.55 4.67 6.20
N ILE A 104 1.90 5.73 5.71
CA ILE A 104 2.07 7.08 6.26
C ILE A 104 1.48 7.17 7.68
N SER A 105 0.32 6.57 7.92
CA SER A 105 -0.34 6.59 9.24
C SER A 105 0.49 5.90 10.34
N MET A 106 1.39 5.00 9.96
CA MET A 106 2.24 4.24 10.86
C MET A 106 3.57 4.94 11.18
N LEU A 107 3.86 6.08 10.54
CA LEU A 107 5.07 6.84 10.83
C LEU A 107 4.96 7.56 12.19
N PRO A 108 6.07 7.70 12.93
CA PRO A 108 6.08 8.48 14.17
C PRO A 108 5.58 9.91 13.94
N THR A 109 4.90 10.49 14.92
CA THR A 109 4.24 11.81 14.82
C THR A 109 5.17 12.92 14.34
N ARG A 110 6.45 12.88 14.71
CA ARG A 110 7.46 13.87 14.27
C ARG A 110 7.71 13.78 12.76
N THR A 111 7.85 12.57 12.23
CA THR A 111 8.05 12.32 10.80
C THR A 111 6.78 12.64 10.01
N LEU A 112 5.61 12.30 10.56
CA LEU A 112 4.32 12.57 9.93
C LEU A 112 4.12 14.08 9.69
N ARG A 113 4.36 14.93 10.70
CA ARG A 113 4.25 16.40 10.57
C ARG A 113 5.13 16.98 9.45
N LEU A 114 6.34 16.43 9.26
CA LEU A 114 7.23 16.85 8.18
C LEU A 114 6.70 16.45 6.80
N LEU A 115 6.11 15.26 6.69
CA LEU A 115 5.53 14.76 5.44
C LEU A 115 4.22 15.48 5.09
N GLU A 116 3.40 15.82 6.09
CA GLU A 116 2.18 16.62 5.93
C GLU A 116 2.48 17.99 5.34
N PHE A 117 3.54 18.65 5.80
CA PHE A 117 3.99 19.91 5.22
C PHE A 117 4.32 19.81 3.71
N VAL A 118 4.80 18.64 3.26
CA VAL A 118 5.15 18.37 1.85
C VAL A 118 3.94 17.89 1.03
N GLY A 119 2.78 17.70 1.69
CA GLY A 119 1.50 17.37 1.09
C GLY A 119 1.12 15.88 1.14
N PHE A 120 1.79 15.08 1.98
CA PHE A 120 1.36 13.72 2.29
C PHE A 120 0.29 13.72 3.39
N SER A 121 -0.55 12.70 3.41
CA SER A 121 -1.51 12.49 4.48
C SER A 121 -1.80 10.99 4.56
N GLY A 122 -1.99 10.46 5.76
CA GLY A 122 -2.32 9.06 5.96
C GLY A 122 -3.52 8.91 6.89
N ASN A 123 -4.47 8.07 6.49
CA ASN A 123 -5.57 7.63 7.33
C ASN A 123 -5.55 6.10 7.39
N LYS A 124 -5.32 5.55 8.58
CA LYS A 124 -5.10 4.12 8.79
C LYS A 124 -6.32 3.30 8.38
N GLU A 125 -7.49 3.69 8.87
CA GLU A 125 -8.76 2.98 8.66
C GLU A 125 -9.14 2.97 7.19
N PHE A 126 -9.02 4.11 6.51
CA PHE A 126 -9.22 4.23 5.08
C PHE A 126 -8.20 3.39 4.30
N GLY A 127 -6.94 3.38 4.74
CA GLY A 127 -5.88 2.55 4.15
C GLY A 127 -6.23 1.06 4.19
N LEU A 128 -6.64 0.57 5.35
CA LEU A 128 -7.07 -0.82 5.56
C LEU A 128 -8.32 -1.18 4.76
N GLN A 129 -9.30 -0.27 4.70
CA GLN A 129 -10.50 -0.45 3.89
C GLN A 129 -10.14 -0.63 2.41
N GLN A 130 -9.34 0.28 1.85
CA GLN A 130 -8.95 0.21 0.44
C GLN A 130 -8.17 -1.07 0.11
N LEU A 131 -7.24 -1.49 0.98
CA LEU A 131 -6.52 -2.75 0.81
C LEU A 131 -7.46 -3.96 0.88
N THR A 132 -8.41 -3.97 1.80
CA THR A 132 -9.40 -5.07 1.96
C THR A 132 -10.28 -5.19 0.73
N GLU A 133 -10.81 -4.07 0.23
CA GLU A 133 -11.58 -4.06 -1.01
C GLU A 133 -10.74 -4.48 -2.22
N GLY A 134 -9.47 -4.05 -2.29
CA GLY A 134 -8.56 -4.41 -3.38
C GLY A 134 -8.18 -5.89 -3.38
N ALA A 135 -8.15 -6.51 -2.19
CA ALA A 135 -7.85 -7.91 -1.97
C ALA A 135 -8.96 -8.87 -2.43
N ALA A 136 -10.20 -8.38 -2.60
CA ALA A 136 -11.34 -9.20 -3.02
C ALA A 136 -11.27 -9.66 -4.50
N GLY A 137 -10.44 -9.00 -5.32
CA GLY A 137 -10.25 -9.37 -6.72
C GLY A 137 -9.38 -10.61 -6.95
N GLN A 138 -9.25 -11.02 -8.21
CA GLN A 138 -8.42 -12.16 -8.64
C GLN A 138 -7.15 -11.72 -9.41
N THR A 139 -6.73 -10.48 -9.24
CA THR A 139 -5.56 -9.93 -9.94
C THR A 139 -4.28 -10.11 -9.13
N PHE A 140 -3.12 -9.97 -9.77
CA PHE A 140 -1.83 -9.91 -9.05
C PHE A 140 -1.81 -8.78 -7.99
N ARG A 141 -2.49 -7.66 -8.24
CA ARG A 141 -2.59 -6.55 -7.28
C ARG A 141 -3.45 -6.90 -6.09
N SER A 142 -4.50 -7.70 -6.28
CA SER A 142 -5.30 -8.26 -5.18
C SER A 142 -4.48 -9.19 -4.29
N PHE A 143 -3.57 -9.98 -4.87
CA PHE A 143 -2.60 -10.75 -4.10
C PHE A 143 -1.64 -9.84 -3.29
N LEU A 144 -1.13 -8.75 -3.88
CA LEU A 144 -0.29 -7.79 -3.16
C LEU A 144 -1.03 -7.06 -2.02
N CYS A 145 -2.30 -6.71 -2.21
CA CYS A 145 -3.13 -6.16 -1.13
C CYS A 145 -3.22 -7.14 0.05
N ASN A 146 -3.48 -8.42 -0.22
CA ASN A 146 -3.50 -9.46 0.81
C ASN A 146 -2.15 -9.58 1.53
N MET A 147 -1.02 -9.56 0.80
CA MET A 147 0.31 -9.61 1.40
C MET A 147 0.58 -8.41 2.32
N LEU A 148 0.15 -7.21 1.94
CA LEU A 148 0.31 -6.01 2.78
C LEU A 148 -0.57 -6.04 4.02
N LEU A 149 -1.82 -6.49 3.90
CA LEU A 149 -2.72 -6.70 5.04
C LEU A 149 -2.12 -7.71 6.02
N LEU A 150 -1.66 -8.86 5.52
CA LEU A 150 -1.00 -9.87 6.35
C LEU A 150 0.22 -9.27 7.05
N CYS A 151 1.11 -8.59 6.33
CA CYS A 151 2.28 -7.93 6.93
C CYS A 151 1.89 -6.92 8.02
N TYR A 152 0.84 -6.14 7.81
CA TYR A 152 0.34 -5.18 8.79
C TYR A 152 -0.16 -5.88 10.07
N HIS A 153 -1.00 -6.91 9.93
CA HIS A 153 -1.59 -7.62 11.06
C HIS A 153 -0.59 -8.53 11.79
N THR A 154 0.40 -9.13 11.09
CA THR A 154 1.33 -10.10 11.70
C THR A 154 2.66 -9.49 12.15
N PHE A 155 3.16 -8.47 11.47
CA PHE A 155 4.54 -7.98 11.66
C PHE A 155 4.58 -6.55 12.19
N MET A 156 3.81 -5.64 11.61
CA MET A 156 3.89 -4.22 11.98
C MET A 156 3.13 -3.87 13.26
N SER A 157 1.99 -4.51 13.52
CA SER A 157 1.27 -4.38 14.80
C SER A 157 2.09 -4.89 15.99
N PHE A 158 3.03 -5.82 15.73
CA PHE A 158 3.95 -6.37 16.72
C PHE A 158 5.18 -5.49 16.95
N ILE A 159 5.87 -5.05 15.88
CA ILE A 159 7.13 -4.29 16.00
C ILE A 159 6.93 -2.83 16.42
N LEU A 160 5.86 -2.16 15.98
CA LEU A 160 5.68 -0.73 16.24
C LEU A 160 5.10 -0.42 17.62
N GLY A 161 4.74 -1.43 18.42
CA GLY A 161 4.28 -1.24 19.79
C GLY A 161 3.04 -0.33 19.91
N THR A 162 2.23 -0.17 18.86
CA THR A 162 1.05 0.72 18.84
C THR A 162 -0.12 0.20 19.68
N GLY A 163 0.14 -0.66 20.66
CA GLY A 163 -0.77 -0.94 21.78
C GLY A 163 -1.87 -1.97 21.53
N GLU A 164 -2.37 -2.16 20.31
CA GLU A 164 -3.49 -3.06 20.06
C GLU A 164 -3.18 -3.97 18.87
N ALA A 165 -2.61 -5.14 19.17
CA ALA A 165 -2.58 -6.23 18.20
C ALA A 165 -3.97 -6.89 18.28
N ASP A 166 -4.85 -6.59 17.33
CA ASP A 166 -6.14 -7.26 17.25
C ASP A 166 -5.95 -8.64 16.58
N VAL A 167 -5.70 -9.63 17.43
CA VAL A 167 -5.47 -11.03 17.05
C VAL A 167 -6.70 -11.62 16.35
N GLU A 168 -7.89 -11.10 16.66
CA GLU A 168 -9.17 -11.60 16.17
C GLU A 168 -9.37 -11.28 14.68
N ASP A 169 -8.93 -10.09 14.25
CA ASP A 169 -8.94 -9.69 12.84
C ASP A 169 -7.90 -10.44 12.01
N ALA A 170 -6.71 -10.68 12.58
CA ALA A 170 -5.68 -11.49 11.93
C ALA A 170 -6.18 -12.93 11.70
N GLU A 171 -6.89 -13.51 12.67
CA GLU A 171 -7.47 -14.85 12.58
C GLU A 171 -8.60 -14.93 11.55
N LYS A 172 -9.48 -13.91 11.48
CA LYS A 172 -10.51 -13.81 10.43
C LYS A 172 -9.94 -13.72 9.01
N LEU A 173 -8.86 -12.95 8.82
CA LEU A 173 -8.21 -12.81 7.52
C LEU A 173 -7.49 -14.09 7.07
N LEU A 174 -7.05 -14.92 8.03
CA LEU A 174 -6.36 -16.19 7.76
C LEU A 174 -7.32 -17.36 7.48
N GLN A 175 -8.57 -17.31 7.92
CA GLN A 175 -9.60 -18.36 7.71
C GLN A 175 -9.73 -18.84 6.25
N PRO A 176 -9.77 -17.96 5.22
CA PRO A 176 -9.84 -18.41 3.83
C PRO A 176 -8.59 -19.18 3.36
N TYR A 177 -7.43 -18.87 3.95
CA TYR A 177 -6.13 -19.45 3.58
C TYR A 177 -5.83 -20.74 4.34
N LEU A 178 -6.36 -20.91 5.56
CA LEU A 178 -6.30 -22.16 6.34
C LEU A 178 -6.89 -23.36 5.58
N LYS A 179 -7.99 -23.14 4.85
CA LYS A 179 -8.60 -24.18 4.01
C LYS A 179 -7.81 -24.50 2.73
N ARG A 180 -7.01 -23.55 2.23
CA ARG A 180 -6.36 -23.65 0.91
C ARG A 180 -4.88 -24.02 0.99
N TYR A 181 -4.18 -23.65 2.07
CA TYR A 181 -2.76 -23.89 2.30
C TYR A 181 -2.46 -24.20 3.79
N PRO A 182 -2.79 -25.41 4.27
CA PRO A 182 -2.79 -25.75 5.70
C PRO A 182 -1.42 -25.60 6.38
N LYS A 183 -0.31 -25.92 5.69
CA LYS A 183 1.05 -25.84 6.28
C LYS A 183 1.61 -24.41 6.41
N VAL A 184 1.19 -23.48 5.57
CA VAL A 184 1.66 -22.07 5.63
C VAL A 184 0.90 -21.34 6.72
N SER A 185 -0.39 -21.63 6.84
CA SER A 185 -1.28 -21.03 7.82
C SER A 185 -1.01 -21.53 9.25
N GLU A 186 -0.62 -22.80 9.45
CA GLU A 186 -0.13 -23.30 10.74
C GLU A 186 1.10 -22.54 11.25
N ASN A 187 2.06 -22.22 10.37
CA ASN A 187 3.25 -21.45 10.74
C ASN A 187 2.94 -19.99 11.07
N ILE A 188 1.98 -19.38 10.37
CA ILE A 188 1.53 -18.01 10.67
C ILE A 188 0.81 -17.99 12.02
N VAL A 189 -0.10 -18.94 12.28
CA VAL A 189 -0.78 -19.08 13.58
C VAL A 189 0.22 -19.34 14.71
N ALA A 190 1.22 -20.21 14.49
CA ALA A 190 2.28 -20.46 15.46
C ALA A 190 3.13 -19.20 15.75
N CYS A 191 3.41 -18.38 14.74
CA CYS A 191 4.05 -17.07 14.93
C CYS A 191 3.15 -16.12 15.74
N THR A 192 1.85 -16.03 15.43
CA THR A 192 0.90 -15.18 16.17
C THR A 192 0.78 -15.63 17.64
N LEU A 193 0.71 -16.94 17.91
CA LEU A 193 0.68 -17.50 19.25
C LEU A 193 2.00 -17.31 20.02
N SER A 194 3.14 -17.45 19.35
CA SER A 194 4.46 -17.19 19.95
C SER A 194 4.62 -15.72 20.32
N ILE A 195 4.12 -14.82 19.48
CA ILE A 195 4.05 -13.38 19.72
C ILE A 195 3.12 -13.06 20.91
N GLN A 196 1.96 -13.71 21.00
CA GLN A 196 1.03 -13.59 22.14
C GLN A 196 1.67 -14.06 23.45
N ASN A 197 2.42 -15.17 23.40
CA ASN A 197 3.18 -15.68 24.54
C ASN A 197 4.28 -14.71 24.96
N ILE A 198 4.99 -14.09 24.02
CA ILE A 198 5.99 -13.05 24.33
C ILE A 198 5.30 -11.85 25.00
N LYS A 199 4.15 -11.38 24.51
CA LYS A 199 3.36 -10.33 25.17
C LYS A 199 2.98 -10.68 26.61
N ASN A 200 2.50 -11.90 26.85
CA ASN A 200 2.11 -12.36 28.19
C ASN A 200 3.31 -12.57 29.12
N THR A 201 4.49 -12.88 28.57
CA THR A 201 5.74 -13.07 29.34
C THR A 201 6.38 -11.73 29.73
N TYR A 202 6.15 -10.66 28.94
CA TYR A 202 6.74 -9.34 29.16
C TYR A 202 5.68 -8.25 29.47
N SER A 203 4.55 -8.60 30.11
CA SER A 203 3.69 -7.59 30.74
C SER A 203 4.55 -6.73 31.67
N PHE A 204 4.81 -5.49 31.24
CA PHE A 204 5.34 -4.38 32.04
C PHE A 204 4.30 -4.05 33.14
N HIS A 205 4.18 -4.92 34.13
CA HIS A 205 3.99 -4.49 35.51
C HIS A 205 5.38 -4.49 36.14
N ASP A 206 5.68 -3.42 36.88
CA ASP A 206 6.93 -3.19 37.63
C ASP A 206 8.04 -2.44 36.89
N ILE A 207 7.78 -1.17 36.54
CA ILE A 207 8.75 -0.09 36.84
C ILE A 207 7.94 1.12 37.32
N ASP A 208 8.00 1.37 38.63
CA ASP A 208 7.59 2.61 39.32
C ASP A 208 8.37 3.84 38.83
#